data_AF-A0A845C7C2-F1
#
_entry.id   AF-A0A845C7C2-F1
#
_cell.length_a   1.000
_cell.length_b   1.000
_cell.length_c   1.000
_cell.angle_alpha   90.00
_cell.angle_beta   90.00
_cell.angle_gamma   90.00
#
_symmetry.space_group_name_H-M   'P 1'
#
loop_
_entity.id
_entity.type
_entity.pdbx_description
1 polymer ?
#
loop_
_entity_poly.entity_id
_entity_poly.type
_entity_poly.pdbx_seq_one_letter_code
_entity_poly.pdbx_strand_id
1 'polypeptide(L)'
;MQRYASHKPGSSPMSKPPLIDSGADITTDWINRAFAAGGAGFPAVTQVSTVPVGVGRGLVGEILRCCLAYADEDPDAPTSVIVKLPGRDRRSRIMSRRLGLHEREYAFYSRLRDDVLVRTPCLYYIDYDAETDDCVIVQEDLAGMVQVDQIAGATAEQARVALHGITMLHAQFLGQTRDERFAARVWMKRSRWELFLLQALYLWFLPSVRRDFGEYLSPPLNRVMLEFGCSMISFWRRAARLVPLTFTHGDYRLDNLFFDPQDPSSLAVIDWQVCSIGSGMRDLALCLAPNVEPAVRRTGARDGIEEYG
;
A
#
# COMPACT_ATOMS: atom_id res chain seq x y z
N MET A 1 -15.36 -22.28 3.72
CA MET A 1 -15.09 -23.00 4.98
C MET A 1 -13.62 -23.43 4.98
N GLN A 2 -12.70 -22.51 5.29
CA GLN A 2 -11.28 -22.80 5.42
C GLN A 2 -10.95 -22.98 6.91
N ARG A 3 -10.50 -24.18 7.27
CA ARG A 3 -9.99 -24.49 8.61
C ARG A 3 -8.50 -24.16 8.62
N TYR A 4 -8.12 -23.02 9.17
CA TYR A 4 -6.73 -22.82 9.61
C TYR A 4 -6.54 -23.58 10.92
N ALA A 5 -5.67 -24.60 10.86
CA ALA A 5 -5.38 -25.49 11.96
C ALA A 5 -4.65 -24.74 13.08
N SER A 6 -5.16 -24.93 14.30
CA SER A 6 -4.49 -24.64 15.56
C SER A 6 -3.04 -25.16 15.57
N HIS A 7 -2.12 -24.25 15.93
CA HIS A 7 -0.70 -24.49 16.20
C HIS A 7 -0.45 -25.82 16.93
N LYS A 8 0.29 -26.75 16.30
CA LYS A 8 0.87 -27.91 17.00
C LYS A 8 2.26 -27.55 17.53
N PRO A 9 2.56 -27.72 18.83
CA PRO A 9 3.90 -27.51 19.35
C PRO A 9 4.74 -28.77 19.13
N GLY A 10 5.77 -28.71 18.28
CA GLY A 10 6.63 -29.88 18.05
C GLY A 10 7.71 -29.81 16.97
N SER A 11 7.90 -28.69 16.27
CA SER A 11 9.07 -28.48 15.40
C SER A 11 9.94 -27.39 15.99
N SER A 12 11.24 -27.66 16.21
CA SER A 12 12.23 -26.62 16.49
C SER A 12 12.03 -25.45 15.51
N PRO A 13 12.04 -24.18 15.97
CA PRO A 13 11.84 -23.06 15.07
C PRO A 13 13.00 -23.06 14.07
N MET A 14 12.72 -23.39 12.81
CA MET A 14 13.68 -23.09 11.75
C MET A 14 13.91 -21.57 11.82
N SER A 15 15.18 -21.19 11.90
CA SER A 15 15.54 -19.77 12.04
C SER A 15 14.99 -18.99 10.86
N LYS A 16 14.38 -17.84 11.16
CA LYS A 16 13.97 -16.88 10.13
C LYS A 16 15.13 -16.64 9.16
N PRO A 17 14.87 -16.44 7.85
CA PRO A 17 15.92 -16.05 6.94
C PRO A 17 16.50 -14.68 7.35
N PRO A 18 17.76 -14.38 7.00
CA PRO A 18 18.31 -13.04 7.20
C PRO A 18 17.52 -12.05 6.34
N LEU A 19 17.39 -10.82 6.84
CA LEU A 19 16.94 -9.70 6.02
C LEU A 19 17.95 -9.46 4.88
N ILE A 20 17.42 -9.22 3.69
CA ILE A 20 18.19 -8.99 2.46
C ILE A 20 17.75 -7.65 1.86
N ASP A 21 18.67 -6.95 1.20
CA ASP A 21 18.44 -5.65 0.58
C ASP A 21 18.65 -5.66 -0.95
N SER A 22 18.76 -6.86 -1.53
CA SER A 22 19.14 -7.07 -2.91
C SER A 22 18.48 -8.33 -3.49
N GLY A 23 17.90 -8.20 -4.69
CA GLY A 23 17.33 -9.34 -5.42
C GLY A 23 18.30 -10.47 -5.72
N ALA A 24 19.61 -10.20 -5.73
CA ALA A 24 20.65 -11.21 -5.93
C ALA A 24 20.77 -12.20 -4.76
N ASP A 25 20.28 -11.83 -3.57
CA ASP A 25 20.33 -12.66 -2.37
C ASP A 25 19.07 -13.53 -2.21
N ILE A 26 18.10 -13.40 -3.13
CA ILE A 26 16.93 -14.29 -3.22
C ILE A 26 17.38 -15.65 -3.77
N THR A 27 17.54 -16.60 -2.87
CA THR A 27 17.89 -17.99 -3.18
C THR A 27 16.73 -18.93 -2.86
N THR A 28 16.79 -20.17 -3.35
CA THR A 28 15.80 -21.22 -3.01
C THR A 28 15.77 -21.49 -1.50
N ASP A 29 16.94 -21.55 -0.84
CA ASP A 29 17.05 -21.68 0.62
C ASP A 29 16.37 -20.51 1.33
N TRP A 30 16.60 -19.28 0.87
CA TRP A 30 15.99 -18.10 1.46
C TRP A 30 14.46 -18.13 1.35
N ILE A 31 13.91 -18.47 0.18
CA ILE A 31 12.46 -18.60 -0.04
C ILE A 31 11.86 -19.71 0.83
N ASN A 32 12.50 -20.88 0.89
CA ASN A 32 12.03 -21.99 1.72
C ASN A 32 11.97 -21.62 3.20
N ARG A 33 12.99 -20.91 3.71
CA ARG A 33 12.99 -20.39 5.08
C ARG A 33 11.94 -19.30 5.30
N ALA A 34 11.72 -18.42 4.32
CA ALA A 34 10.69 -17.39 4.39
C ALA A 34 9.29 -18.02 4.50
N PHE A 35 8.94 -18.96 3.60
CA PHE A 35 7.67 -19.69 3.66
C PHE A 35 7.48 -20.43 4.98
N ALA A 36 8.51 -21.14 5.45
CA ALA A 36 8.41 -21.84 6.73
C ALA A 36 8.24 -20.87 7.92
N ALA A 37 8.97 -19.75 7.94
CA ALA A 37 8.86 -18.74 8.98
C ALA A 37 7.50 -18.03 8.98
N GLY A 38 6.89 -17.85 7.80
CA GLY A 38 5.53 -17.32 7.66
C GLY A 38 4.42 -18.37 7.86
N GLY A 39 4.78 -19.64 8.08
CA GLY A 39 3.82 -20.72 8.32
C GLY A 39 3.16 -21.29 7.05
N ALA A 40 3.68 -20.98 5.87
CA ALA A 40 3.23 -21.57 4.63
C ALA A 40 3.79 -23.00 4.47
N GLY A 41 2.89 -23.98 4.29
CA GLY A 41 3.21 -25.41 4.23
C GLY A 41 3.46 -25.95 2.82
N PHE A 42 4.09 -25.16 1.95
CA PHE A 42 4.34 -25.56 0.55
C PHE A 42 5.48 -26.59 0.44
N PRO A 43 5.55 -27.34 -0.68
CA PRO A 43 6.71 -28.17 -0.98
C PRO A 43 8.01 -27.35 -1.08
N ALA A 44 9.15 -28.04 -1.04
CA ALA A 44 10.44 -27.37 -1.17
C ALA A 44 10.59 -26.72 -2.56
N VAL A 45 10.90 -25.43 -2.59
CA VAL A 45 11.28 -24.72 -3.81
C VAL A 45 12.65 -25.21 -4.26
N THR A 46 12.73 -25.66 -5.51
CA THR A 46 13.95 -26.21 -6.14
C THR A 46 14.58 -25.23 -7.11
N GLN A 47 13.82 -24.28 -7.65
CA GLN A 47 14.32 -23.21 -8.51
C GLN A 47 13.60 -21.90 -8.21
N VAL A 48 14.35 -20.79 -8.27
CA VAL A 48 13.83 -19.44 -8.22
C VAL A 48 14.46 -18.61 -9.33
N SER A 49 13.65 -17.81 -10.02
CA SER A 49 14.13 -16.79 -10.95
C SER A 49 13.44 -15.46 -10.64
N THR A 50 14.16 -14.36 -10.76
CA THR A 50 13.68 -13.03 -10.36
C THR A 50 13.57 -12.10 -11.56
N VAL A 51 12.48 -11.33 -11.61
CA VAL A 51 12.23 -10.32 -12.65
C VAL A 51 11.82 -9.02 -11.96
N PRO A 52 12.54 -7.91 -12.17
CA PRO A 52 12.13 -6.61 -11.65
C PRO A 52 10.78 -6.16 -12.19
N VAL A 53 9.92 -5.66 -11.30
CA VAL A 53 8.60 -5.13 -11.62
C VAL A 53 8.56 -3.64 -11.27
N GLY A 54 7.92 -2.84 -12.12
CA GLY A 54 7.71 -1.41 -11.84
C GLY A 54 8.94 -0.52 -12.01
N VAL A 55 9.95 -0.97 -12.77
CA VAL A 55 11.11 -0.15 -13.14
C VAL A 55 10.65 1.18 -13.76
N GLY A 56 11.07 2.31 -13.17
CA GLY A 56 10.71 3.65 -13.64
C GLY A 56 9.43 4.26 -13.04
N ARG A 57 8.70 3.56 -12.15
CA ARG A 57 7.48 4.09 -11.51
C ARG A 57 7.72 4.88 -10.21
N GLY A 58 8.98 5.24 -9.90
CA GLY A 58 9.31 6.02 -8.70
C GLY A 58 9.14 5.26 -7.38
N LEU A 59 9.21 3.93 -7.43
CA LEU A 59 9.09 3.07 -6.25
C LEU A 59 10.21 3.35 -5.26
N VAL A 60 9.84 3.34 -3.98
CA VAL A 60 10.74 3.60 -2.84
C VAL A 60 11.66 2.39 -2.57
N GLY A 61 11.32 1.21 -3.13
CA GLY A 61 12.01 -0.07 -2.96
C GLY A 61 12.22 -0.85 -4.25
N GLU A 62 12.88 -2.00 -4.13
CA GLU A 62 13.02 -2.97 -5.22
C GLU A 62 11.86 -3.98 -5.14
N ILE A 63 11.08 -4.11 -6.21
CA ILE A 63 9.97 -5.06 -6.29
C ILE A 63 10.30 -6.10 -7.36
N LEU A 64 10.29 -7.37 -6.96
CA LEU A 64 10.70 -8.50 -7.78
C LEU A 64 9.58 -9.51 -7.86
N ARG A 65 9.23 -9.93 -9.07
CA ARG A 65 8.47 -11.16 -9.29
C ARG A 65 9.45 -12.32 -9.25
N CYS A 66 9.20 -13.26 -8.35
CA CYS A 66 9.98 -14.47 -8.21
C CYS A 66 9.16 -15.65 -8.73
N CYS A 67 9.56 -16.25 -9.86
CA CYS A 67 8.94 -17.47 -10.39
C CYS A 67 9.56 -18.69 -9.70
N LEU A 68 8.71 -19.61 -9.25
CA LEU A 68 9.07 -20.73 -8.38
C LEU A 68 8.81 -22.07 -9.06
N ALA A 69 9.72 -23.01 -8.88
CA ALA A 69 9.49 -24.43 -9.16
C ALA A 69 9.67 -25.23 -7.88
N TYR A 70 8.88 -26.30 -7.73
CA TYR A 70 8.77 -27.08 -6.51
C TYR A 70 9.26 -28.51 -6.72
N ALA A 71 9.65 -29.19 -5.64
CA ALA A 71 10.06 -30.58 -5.65
C ALA A 71 8.88 -31.52 -5.92
N ASP A 72 7.72 -31.20 -5.34
CA ASP A 72 6.47 -31.95 -5.47
C ASP A 72 5.37 -31.05 -6.05
N GLU A 73 4.40 -31.65 -6.73
CA GLU A 73 3.22 -30.93 -7.22
C GLU A 73 2.29 -30.58 -6.06
N ASP A 74 1.95 -29.30 -5.95
CA ASP A 74 0.95 -28.79 -5.03
C ASP A 74 0.13 -27.71 -5.76
N PRO A 75 -1.16 -27.96 -6.07
CA PRO A 75 -2.02 -26.98 -6.73
C PRO A 75 -2.23 -25.69 -5.92
N ASP A 76 -2.03 -25.73 -4.60
CA ASP A 76 -2.19 -24.57 -3.73
C ASP A 76 -0.87 -23.77 -3.58
N ALA A 77 0.26 -24.30 -4.08
CA ALA A 77 1.55 -23.62 -4.03
C ALA A 77 1.67 -22.54 -5.13
N PRO A 78 2.11 -21.31 -4.79
CA PRO A 78 2.19 -20.22 -5.75
C PRO A 78 3.30 -20.44 -6.78
N THR A 79 2.97 -20.46 -8.06
CA THR A 79 3.97 -20.52 -9.14
C THR A 79 4.82 -19.26 -9.23
N SER A 80 4.36 -18.15 -8.65
CA SER A 80 5.12 -16.92 -8.48
C SER A 80 4.70 -16.14 -7.24
N VAL A 81 5.65 -15.38 -6.69
CA VAL A 81 5.44 -14.47 -5.56
C VAL A 81 6.04 -13.11 -5.87
N ILE A 82 5.54 -12.06 -5.22
CA ILE A 82 6.16 -10.74 -5.22
C ILE A 82 7.00 -10.61 -3.96
N VAL A 83 8.28 -10.27 -4.15
CA VAL A 83 9.21 -9.91 -3.08
C VAL A 83 9.45 -8.41 -3.14
N LYS A 84 9.16 -7.71 -2.05
CA LYS A 84 9.49 -6.30 -1.86
C LYS A 84 10.70 -6.19 -0.93
N LEU A 85 11.70 -5.44 -1.38
CA LEU A 85 12.95 -5.18 -0.68
C LEU A 85 13.13 -3.66 -0.51
N PRO A 86 13.90 -3.22 0.51
CA PRO A 86 14.23 -1.80 0.66
C PRO A 86 14.99 -1.28 -0.56
N GLY A 87 14.84 0.01 -0.86
CA GLY A 87 15.49 0.62 -2.03
C GLY A 87 17.01 0.69 -1.87
N ARG A 88 17.76 0.50 -2.96
CA ARG A 88 19.24 0.59 -2.94
C ARG A 88 19.75 2.02 -2.84
N ASP A 89 18.95 3.01 -3.23
CA ASP A 89 19.34 4.42 -3.17
C ASP A 89 19.33 4.93 -1.71
N ARG A 90 20.49 5.41 -1.26
CA ARG A 90 20.68 5.89 0.11
C ARG A 90 19.77 7.07 0.45
N ARG A 91 19.49 7.97 -0.50
CA ARG A 91 18.62 9.13 -0.25
C ARG A 91 17.16 8.68 -0.08
N SER A 92 16.70 7.76 -0.93
CA SER A 92 15.39 7.11 -0.81
C SER A 92 15.25 6.47 0.57
N ARG A 93 16.19 5.61 0.98
CA ARG A 93 16.17 4.96 2.31
C ARG A 93 16.10 5.92 3.48
N ILE A 94 16.92 6.98 3.47
CA ILE A 94 16.88 8.00 4.52
C ILE A 94 15.50 8.67 4.57
N MET A 95 14.89 8.91 3.41
CA MET A 95 13.56 9.50 3.33
C MET A 95 12.49 8.53 3.83
N SER A 96 12.52 7.26 3.40
CA SER A 96 11.58 6.22 3.82
C SER A 96 11.57 6.06 5.32
N ARG A 97 12.76 5.97 5.93
CA ARG A 97 12.91 5.87 7.39
C ARG A 97 12.36 7.09 8.12
N ARG A 98 12.63 8.30 7.62
CA ARG A 98 12.12 9.54 8.23
C ARG A 98 10.61 9.67 8.12
N LEU A 99 10.02 9.09 7.08
CA LEU A 99 8.59 9.03 6.87
C LEU A 99 7.94 7.80 7.52
N GLY A 100 8.71 6.82 7.99
CA GLY A 100 8.21 5.58 8.58
C GLY A 100 7.48 4.68 7.60
N LEU A 101 7.88 4.66 6.32
CA LEU A 101 7.14 3.95 5.26
C LEU A 101 7.16 2.43 5.46
N HIS A 102 8.33 1.87 5.72
CA HIS A 102 8.50 0.43 5.93
C HIS A 102 7.86 -0.05 7.23
N GLU A 103 8.01 0.72 8.32
CA GLU A 103 7.35 0.43 9.60
C GLU A 103 5.82 0.38 9.46
N ARG A 104 5.24 1.29 8.66
CA ARG A 104 3.79 1.31 8.39
C ARG A 104 3.32 0.10 7.62
N GLU A 105 4.01 -0.22 6.53
CA GLU A 105 3.65 -1.38 5.73
C GLU A 105 3.78 -2.66 6.57
N TYR A 106 4.85 -2.77 7.36
CA TYR A 106 5.02 -3.85 8.33
C TYR A 106 3.87 -3.93 9.34
N ALA A 107 3.53 -2.81 9.99
CA ALA A 107 2.45 -2.76 10.98
C ALA A 107 1.09 -3.10 10.36
N PHE A 108 0.83 -2.69 9.12
CA PHE A 108 -0.38 -3.06 8.41
C PHE A 108 -0.47 -4.58 8.21
N TYR A 109 0.52 -5.16 7.53
CA TYR A 109 0.51 -6.59 7.20
C TYR A 109 0.58 -7.49 8.43
N SER A 110 1.35 -7.12 9.45
CA SER A 110 1.53 -7.93 10.65
C SER A 110 0.42 -7.77 11.71
N ARG A 111 -0.38 -6.69 11.67
CA ARG A 111 -1.34 -6.39 12.76
C ARG A 111 -2.75 -6.05 12.31
N LEU A 112 -2.98 -5.60 11.08
CA LEU A 112 -4.29 -5.10 10.62
C LEU A 112 -4.85 -5.84 9.42
N ARG A 113 -4.01 -6.46 8.59
CA ARG A 113 -4.43 -7.09 7.34
C ARG A 113 -5.61 -8.04 7.51
N ASP A 114 -5.62 -8.85 8.56
CA ASP A 114 -6.68 -9.83 8.80
C ASP A 114 -7.99 -9.22 9.32
N ASP A 115 -7.96 -7.96 9.78
CA ASP A 115 -9.18 -7.26 10.16
C ASP A 115 -9.82 -6.60 8.93
N VAL A 116 -9.04 -6.13 7.96
CA VAL A 116 -9.54 -5.31 6.85
C VAL A 116 -10.44 -6.11 5.90
N LEU A 117 -11.61 -5.56 5.59
CA LEU A 117 -12.60 -6.19 4.69
C LEU A 117 -12.21 -6.16 3.21
N VAL A 118 -11.36 -5.22 2.81
CA VAL A 118 -10.82 -5.15 1.45
C VAL A 118 -9.79 -6.25 1.23
N ARG A 119 -9.84 -6.92 0.07
CA ARG A 119 -8.85 -7.94 -0.30
C ARG A 119 -7.46 -7.31 -0.38
N THR A 120 -6.50 -7.98 0.21
CA THR A 120 -5.07 -7.70 0.10
C THR A 120 -4.37 -8.93 -0.48
N PRO A 121 -3.17 -8.79 -1.08
CA PRO A 121 -2.34 -9.94 -1.42
C PRO A 121 -2.20 -10.89 -0.23
N CYS A 122 -2.28 -12.19 -0.47
CA CYS A 122 -1.89 -13.16 0.56
C CYS A 122 -0.45 -12.88 1.01
N LEU A 123 -0.24 -12.89 2.33
CA LEU A 123 1.08 -12.66 2.91
C LEU A 123 1.74 -14.00 3.21
N TYR A 124 2.89 -14.27 2.59
CA TYR A 124 3.63 -15.49 2.81
C TYR A 124 4.76 -15.33 3.82
N TYR A 125 5.35 -14.15 3.91
CA TYR A 125 6.38 -13.82 4.90
C TYR A 125 6.53 -12.30 5.02
N ILE A 126 6.83 -11.83 6.23
CA ILE A 126 7.23 -10.46 6.46
C ILE A 126 8.21 -10.38 7.62
N ASP A 127 9.20 -9.51 7.51
CA ASP A 127 10.09 -9.17 8.61
C ASP A 127 10.57 -7.72 8.50
N TYR A 128 10.85 -7.10 9.64
CA TYR A 128 11.23 -5.70 9.74
C TYR A 128 12.22 -5.52 10.88
N ASP A 129 13.32 -4.82 10.60
CA ASP A 129 14.29 -4.41 11.59
C ASP A 129 14.23 -2.89 11.81
N ALA A 130 13.87 -2.50 13.04
CA ALA A 130 13.73 -1.10 13.43
C ALA A 130 15.07 -0.34 13.52
N GLU A 131 16.19 -1.03 13.69
CA GLU A 131 17.51 -0.39 13.74
C GLU A 131 17.98 0.05 12.35
N THR A 132 17.81 -0.83 11.37
CA THR A 132 18.24 -0.64 9.98
C THR A 132 17.18 0.01 9.09
N ASP A 133 15.90 -0.09 9.46
CA ASP A 133 14.71 0.23 8.64
C ASP A 133 14.54 -0.70 7.43
N ASP A 134 15.18 -1.87 7.45
CA ASP A 134 15.05 -2.86 6.39
C ASP A 134 13.77 -3.69 6.61
N CYS A 135 12.95 -3.78 5.56
CA CYS A 135 11.68 -4.50 5.55
C CYS A 135 11.61 -5.39 4.33
N VAL A 136 11.31 -6.66 4.54
CA VAL A 136 11.12 -7.63 3.46
C VAL A 136 9.70 -8.16 3.52
N ILE A 137 9.02 -8.15 2.37
CA ILE A 137 7.66 -8.67 2.24
C ILE A 137 7.66 -9.70 1.11
N VAL A 138 7.18 -10.92 1.40
CA VAL A 138 6.87 -11.94 0.40
C VAL A 138 5.35 -12.11 0.38
N GLN A 139 4.75 -11.82 -0.77
CA GLN A 139 3.30 -11.81 -0.93
C GLN A 139 2.86 -12.40 -2.27
N GLU A 140 1.56 -12.65 -2.40
CA GLU A 140 0.89 -13.10 -3.61
C GLU A 140 1.25 -12.26 -4.84
N ASP A 141 1.50 -12.92 -5.95
CA ASP A 141 1.56 -12.30 -7.27
C ASP A 141 0.16 -12.23 -7.89
N LEU A 142 -0.38 -11.01 -7.97
CA LEU A 142 -1.70 -10.75 -8.54
C LEU A 142 -1.71 -10.77 -10.07
N ALA A 143 -0.85 -11.56 -10.71
CA ALA A 143 -0.72 -11.63 -12.17
C ALA A 143 -2.00 -12.03 -12.90
N GLY A 144 -2.91 -12.74 -12.23
CA GLY A 144 -4.24 -13.09 -12.75
C GLY A 144 -5.27 -11.96 -12.66
N MET A 145 -4.96 -10.85 -11.99
CA MET A 145 -5.84 -9.70 -11.85
C MET A 145 -5.44 -8.57 -12.83
N VAL A 146 -6.39 -7.68 -13.12
CA VAL A 146 -6.22 -6.60 -14.08
C VAL A 146 -5.83 -5.31 -13.37
N GLN A 147 -4.65 -4.78 -13.68
CA GLN A 147 -4.25 -3.43 -13.31
C GLN A 147 -4.72 -2.45 -14.39
N VAL A 148 -5.31 -1.33 -13.99
CA VAL A 148 -5.79 -0.29 -14.91
C VAL A 148 -4.74 0.80 -15.05
N ASP A 149 -4.48 1.25 -16.28
CA ASP A 149 -3.61 2.40 -16.54
C ASP A 149 -4.25 3.69 -16.03
N GLN A 150 -3.59 4.34 -15.07
CA GLN A 150 -4.06 5.59 -14.50
C GLN A 150 -4.22 6.72 -15.53
N ILE A 151 -3.44 6.72 -16.62
CA ILE A 151 -3.54 7.74 -17.66
C ILE A 151 -4.80 7.53 -18.49
N ALA A 152 -5.10 6.26 -18.83
CA ALA A 152 -6.32 5.90 -19.55
C ALA A 152 -7.58 6.14 -18.70
N GLY A 153 -7.46 5.98 -17.38
CA GLY A 153 -8.56 6.13 -16.43
C GLY A 153 -9.39 4.86 -16.28
N ALA A 154 -10.27 4.83 -15.29
CA ALA A 154 -11.12 3.68 -15.02
C ALA A 154 -12.47 3.80 -15.75
N THR A 155 -13.08 2.65 -16.04
CA THR A 155 -14.49 2.60 -16.40
C THR A 155 -15.37 3.00 -15.21
N ALA A 156 -16.63 3.37 -15.46
CA ALA A 156 -17.57 3.70 -14.39
C ALA A 156 -17.76 2.55 -13.40
N GLU A 157 -17.77 1.30 -13.88
CA GLU A 157 -17.92 0.13 -13.02
C GLU A 157 -16.68 -0.10 -12.14
N GLN A 158 -15.48 0.01 -12.71
CA GLN A 158 -14.23 -0.04 -11.92
C GLN A 158 -14.15 1.08 -10.88
N ALA A 159 -14.60 2.29 -11.23
CA ALA A 159 -14.64 3.41 -10.30
C ALA A 159 -15.62 3.14 -9.14
N ARG A 160 -16.80 2.55 -9.43
CA ARG A 160 -17.80 2.15 -8.42
C ARG A 160 -17.24 1.08 -7.48
N VAL A 161 -16.53 0.09 -8.02
CA VAL A 161 -15.91 -1.00 -7.26
C VAL A 161 -14.79 -0.48 -6.37
N ALA A 162 -13.92 0.40 -6.89
CA ALA A 162 -12.89 1.10 -6.11
C ALA A 162 -13.51 1.95 -4.99
N LEU A 163 -14.57 2.71 -5.29
CA LEU A 163 -15.27 3.51 -4.30
C LEU A 163 -15.91 2.64 -3.22
N HIS A 164 -16.54 1.53 -3.59
CA HIS A 164 -17.13 0.60 -2.64
C HIS A 164 -16.06 0.00 -1.71
N GLY A 165 -14.94 -0.46 -2.27
CA GLY A 165 -13.83 -1.02 -1.47
C GLY A 165 -13.29 -0.04 -0.43
N ILE A 166 -13.02 1.21 -0.83
CA ILE A 166 -12.51 2.20 0.11
C ILE A 166 -13.55 2.66 1.13
N THR A 167 -14.83 2.70 0.74
CA THR A 167 -15.94 2.99 1.65
C THR A 167 -16.07 1.92 2.72
N MET A 168 -15.97 0.64 2.35
CA MET A 168 -15.99 -0.47 3.31
C MET A 168 -14.84 -0.39 4.32
N LEU A 169 -13.62 -0.06 3.85
CA LEU A 169 -12.48 0.18 4.74
C LEU A 169 -12.76 1.35 5.70
N HIS A 170 -13.21 2.48 5.17
CA HIS A 170 -13.44 3.67 5.98
C HIS A 170 -14.57 3.47 6.99
N ALA A 171 -15.67 2.84 6.60
CA ALA A 171 -16.81 2.54 7.45
C ALA A 171 -16.41 1.59 8.60
N GLN A 172 -15.58 0.59 8.32
CA GLN A 172 -15.11 -0.37 9.31
C GLN A 172 -14.43 0.32 10.51
N PHE A 173 -13.54 1.29 10.26
CA PHE A 173 -12.75 1.92 11.31
C PHE A 173 -13.29 3.28 11.78
N LEU A 174 -14.43 3.71 11.25
CA LEU A 174 -15.07 4.96 11.65
C LEU A 174 -15.43 4.92 13.14
N GLY A 175 -15.05 5.96 13.88
CA GLY A 175 -15.30 6.05 15.32
C GLY A 175 -14.37 5.20 16.20
N GLN A 176 -13.67 4.22 15.64
CA GLN A 176 -12.69 3.38 16.36
C GLN A 176 -11.34 4.08 16.55
N THR A 177 -11.04 5.12 15.77
CA THR A 177 -9.75 5.81 15.79
C THR A 177 -9.42 6.54 17.10
N ARG A 178 -10.41 6.67 18.00
CA ARG A 178 -10.25 7.23 19.35
C ARG A 178 -9.98 6.18 20.41
N ASP A 179 -10.18 4.89 20.11
CA ASP A 179 -9.82 3.79 20.99
C ASP A 179 -8.28 3.67 21.05
N GLU A 180 -7.73 3.75 22.26
CA GLU A 180 -6.30 3.60 22.49
C GLU A 180 -5.79 2.21 22.11
N ARG A 181 -6.61 1.16 22.20
CA ARG A 181 -6.23 -0.20 21.77
C ARG A 181 -6.03 -0.27 20.27
N PHE A 182 -6.94 0.33 19.50
CA PHE A 182 -6.78 0.46 18.06
C PHE A 182 -5.59 1.36 17.74
N ALA A 183 -5.49 2.53 18.36
CA ALA A 183 -4.39 3.46 18.15
C ALA A 183 -3.01 2.84 18.46
N ALA A 184 -2.92 1.93 19.44
CA ALA A 184 -1.69 1.23 19.80
C ALA A 184 -1.28 0.17 18.74
N ARG A 185 -2.25 -0.49 18.10
CA ARG A 185 -1.98 -1.42 16.98
C ARG A 185 -1.46 -0.68 15.77
N VAL A 186 -2.00 0.52 15.56
CA VAL A 186 -1.81 1.27 14.33
C VAL A 186 -0.69 2.31 14.45
N TRP A 187 -0.27 2.79 15.64
CA TRP A 187 0.77 3.82 15.89
C TRP A 187 1.13 4.76 14.71
N MET A 188 0.11 5.28 14.01
CA MET A 188 0.25 6.01 12.73
C MET A 188 -0.42 7.38 12.81
N LYS A 189 -0.41 8.01 13.98
CA LYS A 189 -0.69 9.45 14.03
C LYS A 189 0.53 10.16 13.45
N ARG A 190 0.32 10.89 12.35
CA ARG A 190 1.40 11.68 11.74
C ARG A 190 2.04 12.56 12.80
N SER A 191 3.34 12.37 13.04
CA SER A 191 4.05 13.16 14.03
C SER A 191 4.13 14.61 13.55
N ARG A 192 4.31 15.55 14.49
CA ARG A 192 4.54 16.96 14.12
C ARG A 192 5.77 17.11 13.21
N TRP A 193 6.77 16.26 13.43
CA TRP A 193 7.98 16.18 12.60
C TRP A 193 7.69 15.67 11.19
N GLU A 194 6.84 14.66 11.04
CA GLU A 194 6.44 14.16 9.73
C GLU A 194 5.69 15.23 8.92
N LEU A 195 4.72 15.91 9.54
CA LEU A 195 3.99 16.99 8.87
C LEU A 195 4.92 18.14 8.47
N PHE A 196 5.91 18.46 9.29
CA PHE A 196 6.95 19.43 8.96
C PHE A 196 7.81 18.98 7.78
N LEU A 197 8.24 17.71 7.77
CA LEU A 197 9.03 17.14 6.67
C LEU A 197 8.22 17.14 5.36
N LEU A 198 6.96 16.74 5.39
CA LEU A 198 6.07 16.76 4.23
C LEU A 198 5.87 18.19 3.70
N GLN A 199 5.70 19.17 4.58
CA GLN A 199 5.61 20.58 4.18
C GLN A 199 6.92 21.07 3.55
N ALA A 200 8.07 20.72 4.13
CA ALA A 200 9.38 21.09 3.60
C ALA A 200 9.61 20.46 2.21
N LEU A 201 9.27 19.18 2.03
CA LEU A 201 9.33 18.50 0.74
C LEU A 201 8.40 19.16 -0.29
N TYR A 202 7.17 19.46 0.10
CA TYR A 202 6.22 20.16 -0.77
C TYR A 202 6.80 21.48 -1.27
N LEU A 203 7.28 22.33 -0.36
CA LEU A 203 7.88 23.62 -0.70
C LEU A 203 9.17 23.47 -1.51
N TRP A 204 9.93 22.40 -1.30
CA TRP A 204 11.13 22.07 -2.06
C TRP A 204 10.81 21.72 -3.52
N PHE A 205 9.77 20.93 -3.77
CA PHE A 205 9.36 20.52 -5.12
C PHE A 205 8.54 21.57 -5.86
N LEU A 206 7.87 22.47 -5.13
CA LEU A 206 6.98 23.49 -5.67
C LEU A 206 7.59 24.34 -6.81
N PRO A 207 8.85 24.83 -6.74
CA PRO A 207 9.46 25.56 -7.86
C PRO A 207 9.59 24.71 -9.13
N SER A 208 9.94 23.42 -9.01
CA SER A 208 10.05 22.53 -10.16
C SER A 208 8.68 22.22 -10.75
N VAL A 209 7.68 21.92 -9.90
CA VAL A 209 6.29 21.72 -10.37
C VAL A 209 5.79 22.96 -11.12
N ARG A 210 6.08 24.17 -10.62
CA ARG A 210 5.70 25.41 -11.31
C ARG A 210 6.45 25.65 -12.60
N ARG A 211 7.72 25.29 -12.66
CA ARG A 211 8.53 25.39 -13.89
C ARG A 211 7.98 24.47 -14.97
N ASP A 212 7.70 23.22 -14.60
CA ASP A 212 7.44 22.14 -15.55
C ASP A 212 5.95 22.03 -15.91
N PHE A 213 5.04 22.42 -14.99
CA PHE A 213 3.59 22.29 -15.17
C PHE A 213 2.81 23.61 -15.01
N GLY A 214 3.49 24.73 -14.76
CA GLY A 214 2.83 26.01 -14.43
C GLY A 214 1.86 26.51 -15.50
N GLU A 215 2.10 26.21 -16.77
CA GLU A 215 1.23 26.59 -17.89
C GLU A 215 -0.12 25.84 -17.89
N TYR A 216 -0.19 24.65 -17.29
CA TYR A 216 -1.41 23.86 -17.17
C TYR A 216 -2.23 24.22 -15.91
N LEU A 217 -1.67 25.03 -15.01
CA LEU A 217 -2.33 25.42 -13.77
C LEU A 217 -3.12 26.71 -13.99
N SER A 218 -4.44 26.64 -13.78
CA SER A 218 -5.26 27.84 -13.74
C SER A 218 -4.79 28.79 -12.62
N PRO A 219 -4.97 30.12 -12.76
CA PRO A 219 -4.57 31.06 -11.71
C PRO A 219 -5.14 30.73 -10.30
N PRO A 220 -6.41 30.29 -10.16
CA PRO A 220 -6.93 29.84 -8.86
C PRO A 220 -6.20 28.60 -8.31
N LEU A 221 -5.92 27.60 -9.15
CA LEU A 221 -5.22 26.39 -8.71
C LEU A 221 -3.78 26.68 -8.29
N ASN A 222 -3.09 27.55 -9.05
CA ASN A 222 -1.75 27.98 -8.69
C ASN A 222 -1.75 28.74 -7.35
N ARG A 223 -2.74 29.59 -7.06
CA ARG A 223 -2.89 30.24 -5.74
C ARG A 223 -3.09 29.22 -4.63
N VAL A 224 -4.02 28.28 -4.78
CA VAL A 224 -4.28 27.22 -3.79
C VAL A 224 -3.01 26.41 -3.52
N MET A 225 -2.26 26.06 -4.57
CA MET A 225 -1.00 25.32 -4.43
C MET A 225 0.02 26.08 -3.56
N LEU A 226 0.21 27.38 -3.80
CA LEU A 226 1.12 28.22 -3.02
C LEU A 226 0.65 28.37 -1.56
N GLU A 227 -0.63 28.68 -1.35
CA GLU A 227 -1.21 28.89 -0.02
C GLU A 227 -1.24 27.60 0.81
N PHE A 228 -1.57 26.47 0.18
CA PHE A 228 -1.54 25.16 0.80
C PHE A 228 -0.13 24.79 1.26
N GLY A 229 0.89 25.03 0.42
CA GLY A 229 2.28 24.78 0.80
C GLY A 229 2.68 25.50 2.09
N CYS A 230 2.33 26.78 2.23
CA CYS A 230 2.62 27.56 3.43
C CYS A 230 1.76 27.18 4.65
N SER A 231 0.55 26.66 4.42
CA SER A 231 -0.43 26.38 5.48
C SER A 231 -0.65 24.89 5.78
N MET A 232 0.09 23.98 5.13
CA MET A 232 -0.14 22.53 5.13
C MET A 232 -0.34 21.96 6.55
N ILE A 233 0.55 22.28 7.49
CA ILE A 233 0.45 21.77 8.87
C ILE A 233 -0.86 22.24 9.52
N SER A 234 -1.18 23.53 9.40
CA SER A 234 -2.40 24.12 9.97
C SER A 234 -3.66 23.55 9.31
N PHE A 235 -3.62 23.34 8.00
CA PHE A 235 -4.69 22.69 7.24
C PHE A 235 -4.97 21.29 7.78
N TRP A 236 -3.96 20.41 7.84
CA TRP A 236 -4.16 19.03 8.30
C TRP A 236 -4.60 18.95 9.75
N ARG A 237 -4.07 19.81 10.63
CA ARG A 237 -4.50 19.89 12.03
C ARG A 237 -5.94 20.36 12.17
N ARG A 238 -6.39 21.30 11.34
CA ARG A 238 -7.77 21.78 11.32
C ARG A 238 -8.70 20.70 10.76
N ALA A 239 -8.34 20.09 9.64
CA ALA A 239 -9.08 18.99 9.04
C ALA A 239 -9.31 17.86 10.06
N ALA A 240 -8.25 17.43 10.75
CA ALA A 240 -8.32 16.36 11.75
C ALA A 240 -9.25 16.64 12.96
N ARG A 241 -9.68 17.88 13.16
CA ARG A 241 -10.64 18.28 14.20
C ARG A 241 -12.06 18.42 13.68
N LEU A 242 -12.22 18.70 12.38
CA LEU A 242 -13.50 19.05 11.78
C LEU A 242 -14.21 17.87 11.12
N VAL A 243 -13.45 16.84 10.72
CA VAL A 243 -14.01 15.68 10.02
C VAL A 243 -13.82 14.41 10.85
N PRO A 244 -14.75 13.43 10.78
CA PRO A 244 -14.52 12.11 11.31
C PRO A 244 -13.24 11.50 10.73
N LEU A 245 -12.48 10.84 11.60
CA LEU A 245 -11.27 10.12 11.22
C LEU A 245 -11.59 8.64 11.08
N THR A 246 -10.88 8.00 10.16
CA THR A 246 -10.90 6.56 9.93
C THR A 246 -9.48 6.08 9.60
N PHE A 247 -9.32 4.78 9.41
CA PHE A 247 -8.11 4.22 8.85
C PHE A 247 -8.12 4.42 7.33
N THR A 248 -7.06 5.04 6.82
CA THR A 248 -6.91 5.44 5.42
C THR A 248 -5.78 4.66 4.79
N HIS A 249 -5.94 4.32 3.50
CA HIS A 249 -4.88 3.75 2.69
C HIS A 249 -3.77 4.79 2.44
N GLY A 250 -4.14 6.05 2.23
CA GLY A 250 -3.23 7.19 2.10
C GLY A 250 -2.68 7.43 0.68
N ASP A 251 -2.59 6.37 -0.13
CA ASP A 251 -2.26 6.41 -1.56
C ASP A 251 -3.25 5.59 -2.42
N TYR A 252 -4.55 5.79 -2.20
CA TYR A 252 -5.60 5.00 -2.87
C TYR A 252 -5.82 5.46 -4.33
N ARG A 253 -4.84 5.16 -5.17
CA ARG A 253 -4.80 5.47 -6.60
C ARG A 253 -4.97 4.20 -7.45
N LEU A 254 -5.38 4.37 -8.70
CA LEU A 254 -5.68 3.28 -9.63
C LEU A 254 -4.52 2.28 -9.80
N ASP A 255 -3.28 2.77 -9.80
CA ASP A 255 -2.08 1.92 -9.88
C ASP A 255 -1.95 0.93 -8.70
N ASN A 256 -2.58 1.22 -7.56
CA ASN A 256 -2.55 0.38 -6.37
C ASN A 256 -3.77 -0.56 -6.28
N LEU A 257 -4.60 -0.59 -7.33
CA LEU A 257 -5.80 -1.43 -7.40
C LEU A 257 -5.66 -2.48 -8.50
N PHE A 258 -5.99 -3.72 -8.15
CA PHE A 258 -6.08 -4.84 -9.07
C PHE A 258 -7.52 -5.32 -9.11
N PHE A 259 -8.14 -5.34 -10.28
CA PHE A 259 -9.53 -5.75 -10.48
C PHE A 259 -9.59 -7.23 -10.84
N ASP A 260 -10.56 -7.95 -10.28
CA ASP A 260 -10.75 -9.35 -10.60
C ASP A 260 -11.51 -9.48 -11.95
N PRO A 261 -10.94 -10.15 -12.98
CA PRO A 261 -11.63 -10.33 -14.24
C PRO A 261 -12.78 -11.36 -14.16
N GLN A 262 -12.81 -12.20 -13.12
CA GLN A 262 -13.84 -13.22 -12.91
C GLN A 262 -14.97 -12.73 -11.99
N ASP A 263 -14.67 -11.79 -11.10
CA ASP A 263 -15.64 -11.14 -10.23
C ASP A 263 -15.58 -9.60 -10.38
N PRO A 264 -16.48 -8.99 -11.17
CA PRO A 264 -16.44 -7.55 -11.42
C PRO A 264 -16.70 -6.71 -10.16
N SER A 265 -17.16 -7.30 -9.05
CA SER A 265 -17.36 -6.61 -7.78
C SER A 265 -16.13 -6.67 -6.85
N SER A 266 -15.09 -7.40 -7.24
CA SER A 266 -13.91 -7.67 -6.43
C SER A 266 -12.69 -6.88 -6.92
N LEU A 267 -11.93 -6.38 -5.95
CA LEU A 267 -10.63 -5.75 -6.18
C LEU A 267 -9.67 -6.13 -5.06
N ALA A 268 -8.37 -6.12 -5.35
CA ALA A 268 -7.30 -6.19 -4.36
C ALA A 268 -6.55 -4.86 -4.28
N VAL A 269 -6.18 -4.47 -3.06
CA VAL A 269 -5.44 -3.24 -2.78
C VAL A 269 -4.02 -3.57 -2.32
N ILE A 270 -3.05 -2.93 -2.96
CA ILE A 270 -1.63 -3.06 -2.63
C ILE A 270 -1.06 -1.75 -2.12
N ASP A 271 0.17 -1.83 -1.60
CA ASP A 271 0.99 -0.65 -1.25
C ASP A 271 0.46 0.20 -0.08
N TRP A 272 0.52 -0.40 1.11
CA TRP A 272 0.04 0.19 2.35
C TRP A 272 1.08 1.06 3.08
N GLN A 273 2.18 1.45 2.41
CA GLN A 273 3.32 2.11 3.05
C GLN A 273 3.01 3.52 3.62
N VAL A 274 1.95 4.17 3.14
CA VAL A 274 1.50 5.48 3.64
C VAL A 274 0.16 5.42 4.38
N CYS A 275 -0.30 4.22 4.76
CA CYS A 275 -1.54 4.08 5.51
C CYS A 275 -1.45 4.84 6.84
N SER A 276 -2.58 5.40 7.28
CA SER A 276 -2.61 6.22 8.49
C SER A 276 -4.01 6.42 9.03
N ILE A 277 -4.12 7.00 10.23
CA ILE A 277 -5.38 7.54 10.72
C ILE A 277 -5.56 8.95 10.13
N GLY A 278 -6.62 9.16 9.36
CA GLY A 278 -6.83 10.38 8.60
C GLY A 278 -8.27 10.58 8.16
N SER A 279 -8.48 11.63 7.37
CA SER A 279 -9.76 11.85 6.71
C SER A 279 -9.88 10.91 5.51
N GLY A 280 -10.95 10.12 5.47
CA GLY A 280 -11.26 9.25 4.32
C GLY A 280 -11.39 10.02 3.00
N MET A 281 -11.73 11.31 3.07
CA MET A 281 -11.78 12.21 1.91
C MET A 281 -10.48 12.25 1.11
N ARG A 282 -9.33 11.99 1.75
CA ARG A 282 -8.05 11.92 1.05
C ARG A 282 -8.01 10.75 0.06
N ASP A 283 -8.42 9.56 0.48
CA ASP A 283 -8.44 8.39 -0.38
C ASP A 283 -9.51 8.54 -1.46
N LEU A 284 -10.68 9.11 -1.13
CA LEU A 284 -11.71 9.43 -2.12
C LEU A 284 -11.20 10.41 -3.18
N ALA A 285 -10.48 11.46 -2.77
CA ALA A 285 -9.91 12.42 -3.72
C ALA A 285 -8.87 11.75 -4.64
N LEU A 286 -8.02 10.86 -4.10
CA LEU A 286 -7.05 10.10 -4.88
C LEU A 286 -7.71 9.06 -5.79
N CYS A 287 -8.86 8.52 -5.40
CA CYS A 287 -9.67 7.64 -6.24
C CYS A 287 -10.35 8.44 -7.36
N LEU A 288 -10.99 9.58 -7.06
CA LEU A 288 -11.82 10.27 -8.05
C LEU A 288 -11.02 11.17 -9.00
N ALA A 289 -9.87 11.70 -8.57
CA ALA A 289 -9.09 12.66 -9.37
C ALA A 289 -8.47 12.06 -10.65
N PRO A 290 -7.94 10.82 -10.66
CA PRO A 290 -7.43 10.18 -11.86
C PRO A 290 -8.44 9.22 -12.53
N ASN A 291 -9.38 8.63 -11.78
CA ASN A 291 -10.04 7.39 -12.22
C ASN A 291 -11.31 7.62 -13.04
N VAL A 292 -11.70 8.87 -13.27
CA VAL A 292 -12.98 9.17 -13.89
C VAL A 292 -12.77 10.12 -15.06
N GLU A 293 -13.19 9.68 -16.25
CA GLU A 293 -13.23 10.50 -17.46
C GLU A 293 -13.92 11.83 -17.13
N PRO A 294 -13.44 12.99 -17.62
CA PRO A 294 -13.95 14.30 -17.20
C PRO A 294 -15.48 14.47 -17.31
N ALA A 295 -16.12 13.75 -18.22
CA ALA A 295 -17.58 13.69 -18.36
C ALA A 295 -18.24 12.93 -17.21
N VAL A 296 -17.75 11.72 -16.88
CA VAL A 296 -18.26 10.88 -15.77
C VAL A 296 -17.95 11.53 -14.41
N ARG A 297 -16.88 12.33 -14.30
CA ARG A 297 -16.53 13.02 -13.04
C ARG A 297 -17.55 14.08 -12.64
N ARG A 298 -18.26 14.68 -13.60
CA ARG A 298 -19.25 15.72 -13.31
C ARG A 298 -20.60 15.16 -12.85
N THR A 299 -20.94 13.95 -13.29
CA THR A 299 -22.19 13.27 -12.95
C THR A 299 -22.01 12.26 -11.82
N GLY A 300 -21.07 11.31 -11.96
CA GLY A 300 -20.89 10.20 -11.02
C GLY A 300 -20.13 10.54 -9.72
N ALA A 301 -19.35 11.63 -9.67
CA ALA A 301 -18.67 12.01 -8.43
C ALA A 301 -19.64 12.54 -7.36
N ARG A 302 -20.78 13.11 -7.76
CA ARG A 302 -21.82 13.50 -6.79
C ARG A 302 -22.52 12.27 -6.23
N ASP A 303 -22.96 11.36 -7.10
CA ASP A 303 -23.63 10.12 -6.70
C ASP A 303 -22.73 9.27 -5.80
N GLY A 304 -21.43 9.17 -6.11
CA GLY A 304 -20.47 8.45 -5.27
C GLY A 304 -20.15 9.13 -3.93
N ILE A 305 -20.18 10.47 -3.86
CA ILE A 305 -20.04 11.19 -2.59
C ILE A 305 -21.31 11.04 -1.75
N GLU A 306 -22.49 11.01 -2.37
CA GLU A 306 -23.77 10.76 -1.71
C GLU A 306 -23.88 9.31 -1.22
N GLU A 307 -23.35 8.33 -1.95
CA GLU A 307 -23.30 6.93 -1.51
C GLU A 307 -22.28 6.71 -0.37
N TYR A 308 -21.22 7.53 -0.32
CA TYR A 308 -20.22 7.50 0.75
C TYR A 308 -20.70 8.15 2.07
N GLY A 309 -21.51 9.22 1.99
CA GLY A 309 -21.89 10.09 3.11
C GLY A 309 -22.98 9.52 4.01
#